data_AF-A0A841GHN7-F1
#
_entry.id   AF-A0A841GHN7-F1
#
_cell.length_a   1.000
_cell.length_b   1.000
_cell.length_c   1.000
_cell.angle_alpha   90.00
_cell.angle_beta   90.00
_cell.angle_gamma   90.00
#
_symmetry.space_group_name_H-M   'P 1'
#
loop_
_entity.id
_entity.type
_entity.pdbx_description
1 polymer ?
#
loop_
_entity_poly.entity_id
_entity_poly.type
_entity_poly.pdbx_seq_one_letter_code
_entity_poly.pdbx_strand_id
1 'polypeptide(L)'
;MEIFIDSTFSKNELIEFVVPIIIRSNNNFFVDFYNYISLYNPNFNLVKNEKLLNIHMNVYEIDTEVDFDNFQKLTKENSEIFFIRNFIAKKALELKINENNNFLRYENSISSIELIISLNTNFLIDNPEIFSYKNSEKILDLFIFIKLLDLSKKYNYLLESKGSTMIYKITYQPDFNLFLDFWNNFVKMNSKLTPTFLNRISKKTCENVKNIFTFLPQDTLKELVLKDELFINKLFNEITTLKSIISEEVQQ
;
A
#
# COMPACT_ATOMS: atom_id res chain seq x y z
N MET A 1 -32.95 1.01 0.24
CA MET A 1 -31.75 1.47 1.00
C MET A 1 -30.88 2.29 0.05
N GLU A 2 -30.14 3.29 0.54
CA GLU A 2 -29.26 4.09 -0.33
C GLU A 2 -27.79 3.74 -0.11
N ILE A 3 -27.03 3.69 -1.21
CA ILE A 3 -25.58 3.49 -1.22
C ILE A 3 -24.94 4.73 -1.85
N PHE A 4 -23.89 5.22 -1.20
CA PHE A 4 -23.12 6.38 -1.61
C PHE A 4 -21.73 5.89 -2.02
N ILE A 5 -21.41 6.09 -3.29
CA ILE A 5 -20.11 5.80 -3.89
C ILE A 5 -19.47 7.12 -4.29
N ASP A 6 -18.18 7.30 -3.99
CA ASP A 6 -17.44 8.47 -4.45
C ASP A 6 -17.52 8.58 -5.98
N SER A 7 -17.92 9.76 -6.48
CA SER A 7 -18.23 9.97 -7.90
C SER A 7 -17.03 9.79 -8.83
N THR A 8 -15.82 9.65 -8.29
CA THR A 8 -14.60 9.32 -9.02
C THR A 8 -14.62 7.88 -9.57
N PHE A 9 -15.36 6.99 -8.93
CA PHE A 9 -15.40 5.57 -9.29
C PHE A 9 -16.71 5.20 -9.98
N SER A 10 -16.57 4.34 -10.99
CA SER A 10 -17.66 3.53 -11.52
C SER A 10 -17.89 2.29 -10.65
N LYS A 11 -19.05 1.65 -10.82
CA LYS A 11 -19.41 0.45 -10.06
C LYS A 11 -18.43 -0.71 -10.23
N ASN A 12 -17.87 -0.85 -11.44
CA ASN A 12 -16.95 -1.93 -11.78
C ASN A 12 -15.60 -1.77 -11.07
N GLU A 13 -15.26 -0.55 -10.66
CA GLU A 13 -13.99 -0.20 -10.02
C GLU A 13 -14.03 -0.40 -8.50
N LEU A 14 -15.21 -0.59 -7.90
CA LEU A 14 -15.37 -0.75 -6.46
C LEU A 14 -14.62 -1.96 -5.92
N ILE A 15 -14.77 -3.10 -6.60
CA ILE A 15 -14.09 -4.35 -6.22
C ILE A 15 -12.60 -4.25 -6.53
N GLU A 16 -12.23 -3.70 -7.69
CA GLU A 16 -10.85 -3.62 -8.15
C GLU A 16 -9.97 -2.78 -7.21
N PHE A 17 -10.45 -1.62 -6.77
CA PHE A 17 -9.68 -0.71 -5.89
C PHE A 17 -10.09 -0.80 -4.42
N VAL A 18 -10.97 -1.74 -4.09
CA VAL A 18 -11.54 -1.93 -2.76
C VAL A 18 -12.05 -0.60 -2.19
N VAL A 19 -12.87 0.10 -2.98
CA VAL A 19 -13.41 1.42 -2.66
C VAL A 19 -14.38 1.27 -1.47
N PRO A 20 -14.21 2.00 -0.36
CA PRO A 20 -15.18 1.95 0.72
C PRO A 20 -16.47 2.68 0.30
N ILE A 21 -17.62 2.21 0.76
CA ILE A 21 -18.92 2.78 0.42
C ILE A 21 -19.72 3.11 1.69
N ILE A 22 -20.51 4.17 1.61
CA ILE A 22 -21.40 4.56 2.72
C ILE A 22 -22.81 4.06 2.40
N ILE A 23 -23.49 3.54 3.41
CA ILE A 23 -24.84 2.97 3.30
C ILE A 23 -25.76 3.74 4.23
N ARG A 24 -26.91 4.18 3.72
CA ARG A 24 -27.97 4.80 4.53
C ARG A 24 -29.19 3.89 4.60
N SER A 25 -29.51 3.44 5.81
CA SER A 25 -30.68 2.61 6.11
C SER A 25 -31.39 3.13 7.36
N ASN A 26 -32.70 3.34 7.29
CA ASN A 26 -33.54 3.79 8.42
C ASN A 26 -32.92 4.97 9.22
N ASN A 27 -32.48 6.02 8.51
CA ASN A 27 -31.79 7.21 9.03
C ASN A 27 -30.42 6.99 9.69
N ASN A 28 -29.88 5.77 9.67
CA ASN A 28 -28.53 5.47 10.13
C ASN A 28 -27.57 5.37 8.95
N PHE A 29 -26.32 5.80 9.18
CA PHE A 29 -25.23 5.67 8.23
C PHE A 29 -24.26 4.58 8.69
N PHE A 30 -23.89 3.73 7.74
CA PHE A 30 -22.92 2.66 7.90
C PHE A 30 -21.86 2.77 6.80
N VAL A 31 -20.76 2.06 6.97
CA VAL A 31 -19.66 1.96 6.02
C VAL A 31 -19.37 0.50 5.77
N ASP A 32 -19.28 0.13 4.50
CA ASP A 32 -18.71 -1.12 4.05
C ASP A 32 -17.29 -0.83 3.55
N PHE A 33 -16.30 -1.28 4.33
CA PHE A 33 -14.88 -1.11 4.01
C PHE A 33 -14.37 -2.17 3.02
N TYR A 34 -15.09 -3.28 2.87
CA TYR A 34 -14.59 -4.52 2.25
C TYR A 34 -15.38 -4.94 1.01
N ASN A 35 -16.28 -4.08 0.53
CA ASN A 35 -17.05 -4.26 -0.70
C ASN A 35 -18.01 -5.45 -0.70
N TYR A 36 -18.51 -5.85 0.48
CA TYR A 36 -19.57 -6.86 0.58
C TYR A 36 -20.78 -6.51 -0.31
N ILE A 37 -21.25 -5.26 -0.27
CA ILE A 37 -22.39 -4.84 -1.11
C ILE A 37 -22.06 -4.96 -2.59
N SER A 38 -20.88 -4.49 -3.02
CA SER A 38 -20.45 -4.54 -4.42
C SER A 38 -20.32 -5.97 -4.94
N LEU A 39 -19.92 -6.92 -4.08
CA LEU A 39 -19.78 -8.34 -4.41
C LEU A 39 -21.13 -9.06 -4.53
N TYR A 40 -22.09 -8.74 -3.66
CA TYR A 40 -23.35 -9.49 -3.56
C TYR A 40 -24.56 -8.79 -4.21
N ASN A 41 -24.46 -7.50 -4.57
CA ASN A 41 -25.56 -6.72 -5.12
C ASN A 41 -25.10 -5.83 -6.29
N PRO A 42 -24.82 -6.37 -7.49
CA PRO A 42 -24.29 -5.58 -8.61
C PRO A 42 -25.31 -4.58 -9.21
N ASN A 43 -26.60 -4.77 -8.94
CA ASN A 43 -27.69 -4.01 -9.56
C ASN A 43 -27.99 -2.74 -8.77
N PHE A 44 -27.12 -1.75 -8.92
CA PHE A 44 -27.33 -0.40 -8.40
C PHE A 44 -28.10 0.45 -9.40
N ASN A 45 -29.16 1.17 -9.00
CA ASN A 45 -29.82 2.16 -9.86
C ASN A 45 -29.40 3.57 -9.44
N LEU A 46 -28.81 4.36 -10.34
CA LEU A 46 -28.39 5.72 -10.00
C LEU A 46 -29.63 6.59 -9.82
N VAL A 47 -29.75 7.25 -8.67
CA VAL A 47 -30.91 8.07 -8.35
C VAL A 47 -30.56 9.55 -8.36
N LYS A 48 -29.42 9.91 -7.76
CA LYS A 48 -28.99 11.31 -7.61
C LYS A 48 -27.49 11.41 -7.35
N ASN A 49 -27.01 12.65 -7.39
CA ASN A 49 -25.68 13.02 -6.88
C ASN A 49 -25.86 13.89 -5.64
N GLU A 50 -25.06 13.63 -4.61
CA GLU A 50 -25.15 14.34 -3.33
C GLU A 50 -23.74 14.58 -2.77
N LYS A 51 -23.56 15.68 -2.02
CA LYS A 51 -22.32 15.93 -1.28
C LYS A 51 -22.45 15.37 0.13
N LEU A 52 -21.61 14.41 0.48
CA LEU A 52 -21.55 13.79 1.81
C LEU A 52 -20.10 13.76 2.28
N LEU A 53 -19.83 14.14 3.55
CA LEU A 53 -18.47 14.23 4.10
C LEU A 53 -17.50 15.05 3.22
N ASN A 54 -17.99 16.13 2.62
CA ASN A 54 -17.27 16.96 1.66
C ASN A 54 -16.82 16.27 0.35
N ILE A 55 -17.33 15.08 0.07
CA ILE A 55 -17.06 14.32 -1.15
C ILE A 55 -18.33 14.32 -2.02
N HIS A 56 -18.16 14.41 -3.34
CA HIS A 56 -19.27 14.22 -4.28
C HIS A 56 -19.53 12.73 -4.43
N MET A 57 -20.76 12.31 -4.13
CA MET A 57 -21.17 10.91 -4.14
C MET A 57 -22.24 10.68 -5.19
N ASN A 58 -22.08 9.60 -5.95
CA ASN A 58 -23.16 8.99 -6.72
C ASN A 58 -24.01 8.18 -5.75
N VAL A 59 -25.32 8.47 -5.70
CA VAL A 59 -26.26 7.79 -4.81
C VAL A 59 -27.08 6.78 -5.59
N TYR A 60 -27.04 5.54 -5.14
CA TYR A 60 -27.76 4.43 -5.72
C TYR A 60 -28.79 3.88 -4.76
N GLU A 61 -29.93 3.44 -5.28
CA GLU A 61 -30.91 2.67 -4.51
C GLU A 61 -30.69 1.17 -4.71
N ILE A 62 -30.87 0.43 -3.61
CA ILE A 62 -31.01 -1.02 -3.62
C ILE A 62 -32.22 -1.47 -2.82
N ASP A 63 -32.92 -2.46 -3.38
CA ASP A 63 -34.12 -3.07 -2.82
C ASP A 63 -33.82 -4.38 -2.07
N THR A 64 -32.56 -4.85 -2.09
CA THR A 64 -32.16 -6.07 -1.40
C THR A 64 -32.04 -5.83 0.10
N GLU A 65 -32.58 -6.77 0.89
CA GLU A 65 -32.23 -6.87 2.31
C GLU A 65 -30.74 -7.22 2.44
N VAL A 66 -30.04 -6.51 3.31
CA VAL A 66 -28.63 -6.72 3.55
C VAL A 66 -28.39 -6.99 5.02
N ASP A 67 -27.55 -7.98 5.29
CA ASP A 67 -27.04 -8.25 6.62
C ASP A 67 -26.05 -7.14 7.05
N PHE A 68 -26.43 -6.40 8.10
CA PHE A 68 -25.66 -5.28 8.63
C PHE A 68 -24.47 -5.72 9.49
N ASP A 69 -24.33 -7.01 9.82
CA ASP A 69 -23.25 -7.52 10.69
C ASP A 69 -21.85 -7.26 10.08
N ASN A 70 -21.77 -7.14 8.76
CA ASN A 70 -20.52 -6.86 8.04
C ASN A 70 -20.23 -5.34 7.91
N PHE A 71 -21.12 -4.47 8.37
CA PHE A 71 -21.00 -3.02 8.23
C PHE A 71 -20.67 -2.33 9.54
N GLN A 72 -19.88 -1.27 9.42
CA GLN A 72 -19.48 -0.47 10.57
C GLN A 72 -20.32 0.80 10.63
N LYS A 73 -20.80 1.19 11.80
CA LYS A 73 -21.52 2.46 11.96
C LYS A 73 -20.60 3.64 11.56
N LEU A 74 -21.13 4.66 10.88
CA LEU A 74 -20.35 5.85 10.53
C LEU A 74 -20.10 6.73 11.77
N THR A 75 -19.08 6.36 12.54
CA THR A 75 -18.53 7.13 13.66
C THR A 75 -17.42 8.07 13.15
N LYS A 76 -16.90 8.95 14.03
CA LYS A 76 -15.73 9.78 13.70
C LYS A 76 -14.53 8.91 13.27
N GLU A 77 -14.22 7.89 14.06
CA GLU A 77 -13.12 6.97 13.77
C GLU A 77 -13.31 6.26 12.41
N ASN A 78 -14.51 5.72 12.16
CA ASN A 78 -14.80 5.06 10.88
C ASN A 78 -14.83 6.03 9.70
N SER A 79 -15.12 7.32 9.93
CA SER A 79 -15.00 8.34 8.88
C SER A 79 -13.55 8.63 8.50
N GLU A 80 -12.62 8.61 9.47
CA GLU A 80 -11.18 8.74 9.19
C GLU A 80 -10.68 7.54 8.37
N ILE A 81 -11.08 6.32 8.75
CA ILE A 81 -10.78 5.10 7.98
C ILE A 81 -11.35 5.19 6.56
N PHE A 82 -12.59 5.66 6.43
CA PHE A 82 -13.22 5.88 5.13
C PHE A 82 -12.41 6.83 4.26
N PHE A 83 -11.97 7.98 4.81
CA PHE A 83 -11.14 8.93 4.07
C PHE A 83 -9.80 8.32 3.62
N ILE A 84 -9.11 7.59 4.50
CA ILE A 84 -7.85 6.92 4.19
C ILE A 84 -8.05 5.90 3.05
N ARG A 85 -9.01 4.99 3.19
CA ARG A 85 -9.26 3.94 2.20
C ARG A 85 -9.72 4.51 0.86
N ASN A 86 -10.62 5.50 0.88
CA ASN A 86 -11.08 6.17 -0.33
C ASN A 86 -9.93 6.90 -1.04
N PHE A 87 -9.03 7.53 -0.27
CA PHE A 87 -7.84 8.15 -0.81
C PHE A 87 -6.89 7.13 -1.45
N ILE A 88 -6.60 6.01 -0.78
CA ILE A 88 -5.76 4.93 -1.33
C ILE A 88 -6.36 4.42 -2.65
N ALA A 89 -7.67 4.17 -2.68
CA ALA A 89 -8.36 3.71 -3.88
C ALA A 89 -8.23 4.71 -5.03
N LYS A 90 -8.34 6.02 -4.75
CA LYS A 90 -8.18 7.06 -5.79
C LYS A 90 -6.77 7.08 -6.33
N LYS A 91 -5.78 6.96 -5.45
CA LYS A 91 -4.38 6.88 -5.86
C LYS A 91 -4.07 5.63 -6.67
N ALA A 92 -4.66 4.49 -6.32
CA ALA A 92 -4.51 3.26 -7.10
C ALA A 92 -5.13 3.40 -8.50
N LEU A 93 -6.30 4.03 -8.60
CA LEU A 93 -6.93 4.38 -9.88
C LEU A 93 -6.06 5.35 -10.71
N GLU A 94 -5.54 6.42 -10.09
CA GLU A 94 -4.62 7.36 -10.75
C GLU A 94 -3.36 6.65 -11.29
N LEU A 95 -2.80 5.68 -10.56
CA LEU A 95 -1.67 4.88 -11.05
C LEU A 95 -2.04 4.06 -12.29
N LYS A 96 -3.22 3.42 -12.28
CA LYS A 96 -3.71 2.62 -13.41
C LYS A 96 -3.92 3.48 -14.66
N ILE A 97 -4.51 4.67 -14.49
CA ILE A 97 -4.82 5.58 -15.61
C ILE A 97 -3.55 6.20 -16.20
N ASN A 98 -2.60 6.63 -15.36
CA ASN A 98 -1.43 7.37 -15.81
C ASN A 98 -0.28 6.47 -16.28
N GLU A 99 -0.49 5.15 -16.38
CA GLU A 99 0.56 4.16 -16.68
C GLU A 99 1.84 4.37 -15.86
N ASN A 100 1.67 4.81 -14.61
CA ASN A 100 2.79 5.28 -13.81
C ASN A 100 3.58 4.06 -13.31
N ASN A 101 4.69 3.75 -13.98
CA ASN A 101 5.57 2.64 -13.66
C ASN A 101 6.46 2.95 -12.44
N ASN A 102 5.83 3.23 -11.30
CA ASN A 102 6.54 3.24 -10.03
C ASN A 102 6.97 1.82 -9.67
N PHE A 103 8.09 1.68 -8.97
CA PHE A 103 8.60 0.39 -8.51
C PHE A 103 7.60 -0.31 -7.59
N LEU A 104 7.08 0.41 -6.59
CA LEU A 104 6.05 -0.09 -5.69
C LEU A 104 4.67 0.39 -6.12
N ARG A 105 3.72 -0.54 -6.15
CA ARG A 105 2.29 -0.25 -6.19
C ARG A 105 1.69 -0.37 -4.79
N TYR A 106 0.46 0.09 -4.66
CA TYR A 106 -0.26 0.10 -3.41
C TYR A 106 -1.75 -0.12 -3.62
N GLU A 107 -2.39 -0.72 -2.62
CA GLU A 107 -3.82 -1.01 -2.63
C GLU A 107 -4.35 -1.18 -1.21
N ASN A 108 -5.67 -1.09 -1.07
CA ASN A 108 -6.34 -1.42 0.19
C ASN A 108 -6.39 -2.94 0.38
N SER A 109 -6.21 -3.40 1.62
CA SER A 109 -6.53 -4.79 1.96
C SER A 109 -8.03 -5.06 1.88
N ILE A 110 -8.43 -6.21 1.32
CA ILE A 110 -9.83 -6.67 1.26
C ILE A 110 -10.34 -7.24 2.59
N SER A 111 -9.46 -7.53 3.55
CA SER A 111 -9.81 -8.26 4.78
C SER A 111 -9.55 -7.49 6.06
N SER A 112 -8.81 -6.38 5.99
CA SER A 112 -8.28 -5.66 7.14
C SER A 112 -8.10 -4.17 6.83
N ILE A 113 -7.99 -3.34 7.87
CA ILE A 113 -7.68 -1.92 7.74
C ILE A 113 -6.16 -1.76 7.59
N GLU A 114 -5.69 -2.11 6.40
CA GLU A 114 -4.26 -2.17 6.06
C GLU A 114 -4.03 -1.61 4.65
N LEU A 115 -2.87 -0.97 4.49
CA LEU A 115 -2.29 -0.61 3.20
C LEU A 115 -1.39 -1.76 2.76
N ILE A 116 -1.66 -2.32 1.59
CA ILE A 116 -0.79 -3.31 0.95
C ILE A 116 0.15 -2.56 0.01
N ILE A 117 1.44 -2.82 0.12
CA ILE A 117 2.48 -2.32 -0.78
C ILE A 117 3.14 -3.53 -1.42
N SER A 118 3.25 -3.53 -2.75
CA SER A 118 3.87 -4.62 -3.48
C SER A 118 4.68 -4.16 -4.69
N LEU A 119 5.50 -5.04 -5.25
CA LEU A 119 6.17 -4.78 -6.53
C LEU A 119 5.13 -4.54 -7.63
N ASN A 120 5.35 -3.52 -8.44
CA ASN A 120 4.55 -3.27 -9.63
C ASN A 120 4.98 -4.21 -10.75
N THR A 121 4.06 -5.07 -11.21
CA THR A 121 4.34 -6.03 -12.28
C THR A 121 4.73 -5.35 -13.60
N ASN A 122 4.15 -4.19 -13.91
CA ASN A 122 4.50 -3.46 -15.14
C ASN A 122 5.94 -2.98 -15.09
N PHE A 123 6.37 -2.44 -13.93
CA PHE A 123 7.76 -2.05 -13.73
C PHE A 123 8.72 -3.23 -13.93
N LEU A 124 8.37 -4.40 -13.38
CA LEU A 124 9.17 -5.63 -13.51
C LEU A 124 9.29 -6.07 -14.98
N ILE A 125 8.20 -6.03 -15.73
CA ILE A 125 8.16 -6.39 -17.16
C ILE A 125 9.05 -5.43 -17.97
N ASP A 126 9.01 -4.14 -17.65
CA ASP A 126 9.74 -3.11 -18.39
C ASP A 126 11.23 -3.05 -18.05
N ASN A 127 11.65 -3.58 -16.89
CA ASN A 127 13.03 -3.48 -16.41
C ASN A 127 13.57 -4.84 -15.87
N PRO A 128 13.55 -5.92 -16.68
CA PRO A 128 13.94 -7.26 -16.23
C PRO A 128 15.41 -7.37 -15.82
N GLU A 129 16.29 -6.49 -16.33
CA GLU A 129 17.72 -6.46 -16.03
C GLU A 129 18.03 -6.14 -14.57
N ILE A 130 17.11 -5.50 -13.84
CA ILE A 130 17.27 -5.23 -12.40
C ILE A 130 17.33 -6.55 -11.62
N PHE A 131 16.61 -7.56 -12.09
CA PHE A 131 16.47 -8.86 -11.44
C PHE A 131 17.37 -9.94 -12.06
N SER A 132 18.17 -9.61 -13.09
CA SER A 132 19.05 -10.58 -13.74
C SER A 132 20.24 -11.01 -12.88
N TYR A 133 20.55 -10.28 -11.82
CA TYR A 133 21.65 -10.60 -10.91
C TYR A 133 21.22 -11.56 -9.81
N LYS A 134 22.07 -12.55 -9.51
CA LYS A 134 21.85 -13.49 -8.40
C LYS A 134 21.67 -12.71 -7.09
N ASN A 135 20.62 -13.06 -6.33
CA ASN A 135 20.24 -12.43 -5.04
C ASN A 135 19.71 -10.98 -5.12
N SER A 136 19.54 -10.39 -6.31
CA SER A 136 18.99 -9.03 -6.47
C SER A 136 17.63 -8.87 -5.79
N GLU A 137 16.72 -9.82 -5.99
CA GLU A 137 15.40 -9.82 -5.37
C GLU A 137 15.46 -9.73 -3.84
N LYS A 138 16.30 -10.54 -3.19
CA LYS A 138 16.48 -10.52 -1.72
C LYS A 138 17.04 -9.19 -1.22
N ILE A 139 18.03 -8.66 -1.94
CA ILE A 139 18.68 -7.39 -1.58
C ILE A 139 17.68 -6.24 -1.70
N LEU A 140 16.92 -6.19 -2.79
CA LEU A 140 15.92 -5.17 -3.01
C LEU A 140 14.79 -5.30 -1.98
N ASP A 141 14.31 -6.52 -1.70
CA ASP A 141 13.25 -6.74 -0.70
C ASP A 141 13.71 -6.31 0.69
N LEU A 142 14.96 -6.61 1.08
CA LEU A 142 15.50 -6.16 2.35
C LEU A 142 15.65 -4.63 2.40
N PHE A 143 16.13 -4.03 1.33
CA PHE A 143 16.29 -2.58 1.22
C PHE A 143 14.94 -1.86 1.38
N ILE A 144 13.92 -2.31 0.65
CA ILE A 144 12.57 -1.75 0.73
C ILE A 144 11.96 -1.99 2.09
N PHE A 145 12.10 -3.20 2.65
CA PHE A 145 11.63 -3.52 3.99
C PHE A 145 12.18 -2.54 5.03
N ILE A 146 13.48 -2.26 5.00
CA ILE A 146 14.12 -1.32 5.94
C ILE A 146 13.55 0.10 5.77
N LYS A 147 13.43 0.58 4.53
CA LYS A 147 12.88 1.91 4.26
C LYS A 147 11.42 2.04 4.73
N LEU A 148 10.60 1.02 4.49
CA LEU A 148 9.22 0.98 4.96
C LEU A 148 9.14 0.84 6.48
N LEU A 149 10.07 0.11 7.11
CA LEU A 149 10.11 -0.05 8.56
C LEU A 149 10.41 1.28 9.25
N ASP A 150 11.44 2.00 8.78
CA ASP A 150 11.80 3.32 9.30
C ASP A 150 10.65 4.31 9.14
N LEU A 151 10.01 4.29 7.96
CA LEU A 151 8.84 5.12 7.69
C LEU A 151 7.68 4.75 8.61
N SER A 152 7.34 3.47 8.75
CA SER A 152 6.23 3.02 9.60
C SER A 152 6.46 3.37 11.07
N LYS A 153 7.69 3.16 11.58
CA LYS A 153 8.09 3.57 12.94
C LYS A 153 7.87 5.07 13.19
N LYS A 154 8.25 5.93 12.23
CA LYS A 154 8.07 7.39 12.33
C LYS A 154 6.61 7.79 12.55
N TYR A 155 5.67 7.02 11.99
CA TYR A 155 4.24 7.28 12.06
C TYR A 155 3.49 6.37 13.05
N ASN A 156 4.22 5.57 13.84
CA ASN A 156 3.65 4.58 14.76
C ASN A 156 2.69 3.59 14.07
N TYR A 157 3.03 3.18 12.85
CA TYR A 157 2.31 2.17 12.08
C TYR A 157 3.01 0.81 12.21
N LEU A 158 2.21 -0.26 12.15
CA LEU A 158 2.73 -1.62 12.22
C LEU A 158 3.03 -2.12 10.80
N LEU A 159 4.29 -2.46 10.54
CA LEU A 159 4.73 -3.09 9.31
C LEU A 159 4.81 -4.60 9.49
N GLU A 160 4.15 -5.35 8.60
CA GLU A 160 4.26 -6.80 8.48
C GLU A 160 4.70 -7.20 7.07
N SER A 161 5.54 -8.23 6.96
CA SER A 161 6.05 -8.72 5.68
C SER A 161 6.42 -10.21 5.72
N LYS A 162 5.80 -10.99 6.62
CA LYS A 162 6.14 -12.40 6.82
C LYS A 162 5.68 -13.24 5.63
N GLY A 163 6.57 -14.11 5.13
CA GLY A 163 6.22 -15.19 4.19
C GLY A 163 5.97 -14.73 2.75
N SER A 164 6.33 -13.49 2.39
CA SER A 164 6.19 -13.01 1.01
C SER A 164 7.31 -12.03 0.66
N THR A 165 8.00 -12.28 -0.44
CA THR A 165 8.97 -11.35 -1.02
C THR A 165 8.24 -10.19 -1.68
N MET A 166 8.68 -8.96 -1.43
CA MET A 166 8.14 -7.74 -2.03
C MET A 166 6.65 -7.51 -1.78
N ILE A 167 6.11 -8.03 -0.68
CA ILE A 167 4.75 -7.73 -0.22
C ILE A 167 4.85 -7.27 1.24
N TYR A 168 4.26 -6.11 1.50
CA TYR A 168 4.30 -5.44 2.79
C TYR A 168 2.90 -5.00 3.17
N LYS A 169 2.54 -5.18 4.43
CA LYS A 169 1.27 -4.74 4.99
C LYS A 169 1.55 -3.70 6.05
N ILE A 170 0.88 -2.56 5.95
CA ILE A 170 1.00 -1.47 6.92
C ILE A 170 -0.37 -1.27 7.56
N THR A 171 -0.48 -1.62 8.84
CA THR A 171 -1.65 -1.26 9.65
C THR A 171 -1.49 0.18 10.11
N TYR A 172 -2.45 1.02 9.76
CA TYR A 172 -2.45 2.45 10.08
C TYR A 172 -3.52 2.78 11.11
N GLN A 173 -3.31 3.90 11.81
CA GLN A 173 -4.29 4.45 12.75
C GLN A 173 -5.36 5.27 12.02
N PRO A 174 -6.57 5.42 12.59
CA PRO A 174 -7.67 6.18 11.99
C PRO A 174 -7.46 7.70 12.17
N ASP A 175 -6.44 8.23 11.50
CA ASP A 175 -6.13 9.67 11.42
C ASP A 175 -5.72 10.01 9.98
N PHE A 176 -6.61 10.66 9.24
CA PHE A 176 -6.39 10.94 7.83
C PHE A 176 -5.23 11.93 7.60
N ASN A 177 -5.04 12.91 8.49
CA ASN A 177 -3.96 13.89 8.33
C ASN A 177 -2.59 13.25 8.57
N LEU A 178 -2.47 12.42 9.61
CA LEU A 178 -1.26 11.65 9.86
C LEU A 178 -0.97 10.68 8.70
N PHE A 179 -2.00 10.07 8.14
CA PHE A 179 -1.88 9.23 6.95
C PHE A 179 -1.37 10.00 5.73
N LEU A 180 -1.84 11.23 5.48
CA LEU A 180 -1.35 12.07 4.38
C LEU A 180 0.14 12.39 4.53
N ASP A 181 0.61 12.65 5.76
CA ASP A 181 2.04 12.88 6.01
C ASP A 181 2.88 11.63 5.76
N PHE A 182 2.40 10.47 6.20
CA PHE A 182 2.99 9.17 5.87
C PHE A 182 3.05 8.98 4.34
N TRP A 183 1.92 9.22 3.66
CA TRP A 183 1.77 9.05 2.22
C TRP A 183 2.76 9.89 1.43
N ASN A 184 2.89 11.17 1.76
CA ASN A 184 3.81 12.08 1.09
C ASN A 184 5.26 11.61 1.19
N ASN A 185 5.65 11.03 2.32
CA ASN A 185 6.99 10.46 2.49
C ASN A 185 7.16 9.11 1.79
N PHE A 186 6.12 8.28 1.79
CA PHE A 186 6.10 7.04 1.00
C PHE A 186 6.27 7.33 -0.50
N VAL A 187 5.52 8.28 -1.06
CA VAL A 187 5.61 8.67 -2.48
C VAL A 187 7.01 9.18 -2.81
N LYS A 188 7.60 10.04 -1.97
CA LYS A 188 8.98 10.53 -2.15
C LYS A 188 10.00 9.39 -2.13
N MET A 189 9.84 8.44 -1.21
CA MET A 189 10.70 7.25 -1.14
C MET A 189 10.55 6.41 -2.41
N ASN A 190 9.32 6.13 -2.84
CA ASN A 190 9.04 5.31 -4.01
C ASN A 190 9.55 5.96 -5.31
N SER A 191 9.46 7.29 -5.44
CA SER A 191 9.99 8.00 -6.61
C SER A 191 11.51 7.93 -6.75
N LYS A 192 12.24 7.64 -5.67
CA LYS A 192 13.70 7.43 -5.72
C LYS A 192 14.08 6.05 -6.25
N LEU A 193 13.15 5.09 -6.26
CA LEU A 193 13.34 3.71 -6.74
C LEU A 193 13.30 3.63 -8.26
N THR A 194 14.13 4.42 -8.93
CA THR A 194 14.23 4.46 -10.38
C THR A 194 14.94 3.20 -10.93
N PRO A 195 14.71 2.82 -12.20
CA PRO A 195 15.44 1.71 -12.80
C PRO A 195 16.95 1.85 -12.71
N THR A 196 17.47 3.06 -12.95
CA THR A 196 18.90 3.37 -12.86
C THR A 196 19.44 3.15 -11.44
N PHE A 197 18.72 3.62 -10.42
CA PHE A 197 19.12 3.44 -9.03
C PHE A 197 19.12 1.96 -8.62
N LEU A 198 18.07 1.23 -8.98
CA LEU A 198 17.90 -0.18 -8.66
C LEU A 198 18.93 -1.06 -9.40
N ASN A 199 19.19 -0.79 -10.68
CA ASN A 199 20.24 -1.49 -11.43
C ASN A 199 21.63 -1.22 -10.83
N ARG A 200 21.89 0.00 -10.34
CA ARG A 200 23.12 0.32 -9.60
C ARG A 200 23.23 -0.50 -8.32
N ILE A 201 22.14 -0.67 -7.57
CA ILE A 201 22.10 -1.56 -6.39
C ILE A 201 22.38 -3.01 -6.82
N SER A 202 21.64 -3.53 -7.79
CA SER A 202 21.77 -4.92 -8.25
C SER A 202 23.19 -5.23 -8.74
N LYS A 203 23.75 -4.39 -9.61
CA LYS A 203 25.12 -4.58 -10.14
C LYS A 203 26.18 -4.48 -9.05
N LYS A 204 26.25 -3.35 -8.33
CA LYS A 204 27.33 -3.08 -7.37
C LYS A 204 27.25 -3.95 -6.11
N THR A 205 26.03 -4.28 -5.66
CA THR A 205 25.85 -5.05 -4.43
C THR A 205 25.94 -6.54 -4.68
N CYS A 206 25.28 -7.07 -5.72
CA CYS A 206 25.27 -8.53 -5.94
C CYS A 206 26.67 -9.07 -6.27
N GLU A 207 27.53 -8.27 -6.90
CA GLU A 207 28.93 -8.64 -7.18
C GLU A 207 29.76 -8.76 -5.89
N ASN A 208 29.45 -7.95 -4.87
CA ASN A 208 30.21 -7.86 -3.63
C ASN A 208 29.66 -8.76 -2.50
N VAL A 209 28.36 -9.07 -2.50
CA VAL A 209 27.72 -9.88 -1.45
C VAL A 209 27.50 -11.32 -1.91
N LYS A 210 28.58 -12.11 -1.93
CA LYS A 210 28.54 -13.49 -2.44
C LYS A 210 28.05 -14.53 -1.43
N ASN A 211 28.11 -14.27 -0.13
CA ASN A 211 27.94 -15.33 0.88
C ASN A 211 26.69 -15.17 1.76
N ILE A 212 26.43 -14.03 2.38
CA ILE A 212 25.40 -13.93 3.44
C ILE A 212 23.97 -14.14 2.95
N PHE A 213 23.57 -13.51 1.83
CA PHE A 213 22.23 -13.67 1.25
C PHE A 213 21.98 -15.05 0.61
N THR A 214 23.06 -15.78 0.35
CA THR A 214 23.03 -17.11 -0.26
C THR A 214 22.62 -18.17 0.76
N PHE A 215 22.95 -17.97 2.04
CA PHE A 215 22.70 -18.95 3.11
C PHE A 215 21.46 -18.63 3.96
N LEU A 216 21.05 -17.37 4.08
CA LEU A 216 19.93 -16.99 4.94
C LEU A 216 18.60 -16.87 4.15
N PRO A 217 17.50 -17.46 4.64
CA PRO A 217 16.15 -17.19 4.15
C PRO A 217 15.76 -15.71 4.32
N GLN A 218 14.88 -15.22 3.46
CA GLN A 218 14.45 -13.82 3.48
C GLN A 218 13.73 -13.44 4.78
N ASP A 219 12.86 -14.32 5.28
CA ASP A 219 12.16 -14.10 6.55
C ASP A 219 13.13 -13.99 7.72
N THR A 220 14.20 -14.79 7.72
CA THR A 220 15.26 -14.71 8.74
C THR A 220 15.96 -13.35 8.71
N LEU A 221 16.25 -12.83 7.52
CA LEU A 221 16.86 -11.51 7.37
C LEU A 221 15.93 -10.39 7.89
N LYS A 222 14.65 -10.44 7.54
CA LYS A 222 13.63 -9.49 8.04
C LYS A 222 13.46 -9.57 9.56
N GLU A 223 13.46 -10.77 10.13
CA GLU A 223 13.41 -10.94 11.59
C GLU A 223 14.63 -10.38 12.29
N LEU A 224 15.82 -10.56 11.72
CA LEU A 224 17.06 -10.01 12.28
C LEU A 224 17.04 -8.47 12.26
N VAL A 225 16.51 -7.86 11.19
CA VAL A 225 16.25 -6.41 11.10
C VAL A 225 15.32 -5.94 12.22
N LEU A 226 14.26 -6.69 12.52
CA LEU A 226 13.31 -6.34 13.58
C LEU A 226 13.92 -6.49 14.99
N LYS A 227 14.84 -7.44 15.19
CA LYS A 227 15.42 -7.78 16.50
C LYS A 227 16.64 -6.93 16.88
N ASP A 228 17.41 -6.42 15.92
CA ASP A 228 18.68 -5.75 16.21
C ASP A 228 19.10 -4.69 15.15
N GLU A 229 18.98 -3.40 15.47
CA GLU A 229 19.45 -2.29 14.62
C GLU A 229 21.00 -2.23 14.50
N LEU A 230 21.74 -2.83 15.43
CA LEU A 230 23.20 -2.98 15.33
C LEU A 230 23.58 -4.11 14.36
N PHE A 231 22.77 -5.16 14.26
CA PHE A 231 22.92 -6.19 13.22
C PHE A 231 22.73 -5.59 11.83
N ILE A 232 21.76 -4.69 11.66
CA ILE A 232 21.59 -3.92 10.43
C ILE A 232 22.86 -3.13 10.09
N ASN A 233 23.42 -2.41 11.07
CA ASN A 233 24.67 -1.68 10.88
C ASN A 233 25.85 -2.60 10.58
N LYS A 234 25.91 -3.82 11.12
CA LYS A 234 26.94 -4.82 10.78
C LYS A 234 26.74 -5.42 9.38
N LEU A 235 25.52 -5.78 9.01
CA LEU A 235 25.14 -6.21 7.66
C LEU A 235 25.48 -5.12 6.64
N PHE A 236 25.18 -3.85 6.96
CA PHE A 236 25.53 -2.70 6.13
C PHE A 236 27.01 -2.30 6.19
N ASN A 237 27.73 -2.57 7.27
CA ASN A 237 29.18 -2.34 7.34
C ASN A 237 29.94 -3.39 6.52
N GLU A 238 29.47 -4.64 6.48
CA GLU A 238 29.96 -5.68 5.56
C GLU A 238 29.57 -5.39 4.10
N ILE A 239 28.48 -4.63 3.89
CA ILE A 239 28.04 -4.14 2.58
C ILE A 239 28.28 -2.63 2.48
N THR A 240 29.55 -2.23 2.60
CA THR A 240 30.01 -0.82 2.64
C THR A 240 29.46 0.02 1.47
N THR A 241 29.15 -0.62 0.33
CA THR A 241 28.55 -0.03 -0.86
C THR A 241 27.06 0.32 -0.73
N LEU A 242 26.24 -0.47 -0.01
CA LEU A 242 24.82 -0.13 0.20
C LEU A 242 24.70 1.07 1.14
N LYS A 243 25.54 1.10 2.17
CA LYS A 243 25.64 2.25 3.08
C LYS A 243 26.04 3.52 2.33
N SER A 244 27.02 3.45 1.42
CA SER A 244 27.43 4.62 0.61
C SER A 244 26.32 5.07 -0.34
N ILE A 245 25.65 4.14 -1.02
CA ILE A 245 24.53 4.42 -1.93
C ILE A 245 23.36 5.10 -1.20
N ILE A 246 23.02 4.62 0.00
CA ILE A 246 21.99 5.24 0.84
C ILE A 246 22.41 6.64 1.31
N SER A 247 23.69 6.82 1.65
CA SER A 247 24.23 8.11 2.12
C SER A 247 24.25 9.16 1.00
N GLU A 248 24.55 8.75 -0.23
CA GLU A 248 24.52 9.60 -1.43
C GLU A 248 23.11 10.14 -1.73
N GLU A 249 22.05 9.35 -1.48
CA GLU A 249 20.65 9.79 -1.66
C GLU A 249 20.11 10.72 -0.57
N VAL A 250 20.80 10.81 0.58
CA VAL A 250 20.45 11.75 1.67
C VAL A 250 21.02 13.15 1.39
N GLN A 251 22.01 13.25 0.50
CA GLN A 251 22.66 14.51 0.13
C GLN A 251 22.11 15.14 -1.17
N GLN A 252 21.19 14.47 -1.86
CA GLN A 252 20.44 14.99 -3.03
C GLN A 252 18.97 15.21 -2.68
#